data_AF-A0A653TYQ1-F1
#
_entry.id   AF-A0A653TYQ1-F1
#
_cell.length_a   1.000
_cell.length_b   1.000
_cell.length_c   1.000
_cell.angle_alpha   90.00
_cell.angle_beta   90.00
_cell.angle_gamma   90.00
#
_symmetry.space_group_name_H-M   'P 1'
#
loop_
_entity.id
_entity.type
_entity.pdbx_description
1 polymer ?
#
loop_
_entity_poly.entity_id
_entity_poly.type
_entity_poly.pdbx_seq_one_letter_code
_entity_poly.pdbx_strand_id
1 'polypeptide(L)'
;MIHITNTIRFNKSFDEFLRIHKNRYQTFGEDNDAVPRKILTRIGKEKFKDEALTIEEVLELKQHVENKIKELLSTRVFEPNERTEIEFLGHKIGLNGTPFGKNIQDNRIDSFYRTYKICEECLQENKPVYLSITEEND
;
A
#
# COMPACT_ATOMS: atom_id res chain seq x y z
N MET A 1 -1.58 -10.64 -8.67
CA MET A 1 -1.09 -9.42 -8.00
C MET A 1 -2.22 -8.74 -7.24
N ILE A 2 -1.91 -8.11 -6.10
CA ILE A 2 -2.85 -7.31 -5.32
C ILE A 2 -2.62 -5.84 -5.65
N HIS A 3 -3.65 -5.11 -6.05
CA HIS A 3 -3.59 -3.67 -6.31
C HIS A 3 -4.50 -2.92 -5.35
N ILE A 4 -3.96 -1.88 -4.73
CA ILE A 4 -4.70 -0.97 -3.84
C ILE A 4 -4.62 0.42 -4.46
N THR A 5 -5.77 1.03 -4.76
CA THR A 5 -5.84 2.33 -5.43
C THR A 5 -6.83 3.28 -4.76
N ASN A 6 -6.66 4.57 -4.99
CA ASN A 6 -7.60 5.60 -4.52
C ASN A 6 -8.72 5.91 -5.55
N THR A 7 -8.71 5.26 -6.70
CA THR A 7 -9.70 5.42 -7.78
C THR A 7 -9.79 4.15 -8.61
N ILE A 8 -10.96 3.91 -9.20
CA ILE A 8 -11.16 2.86 -10.21
C ILE A 8 -10.25 3.08 -11.41
N ARG A 9 -9.83 1.98 -12.03
CA ARG A 9 -9.03 1.99 -13.26
C ARG A 9 -9.87 1.60 -14.48
N PHE A 10 -11.16 1.96 -14.47
CA PHE A 10 -12.10 1.62 -15.53
C PHE A 10 -11.66 2.19 -16.89
N ASN A 11 -11.48 1.31 -17.88
CA ASN A 11 -11.12 1.60 -19.28
C ASN A 11 -9.84 2.43 -19.51
N LYS A 12 -8.91 2.46 -18.54
CA LYS A 12 -7.62 3.15 -18.69
C LYS A 12 -6.48 2.14 -18.66
N SER A 13 -5.54 2.29 -19.59
CA SER A 13 -4.26 1.59 -19.51
C SER A 13 -3.50 2.00 -18.23
N PHE A 14 -2.52 1.20 -17.82
CA PHE A 14 -1.70 1.52 -16.65
C PHE A 14 -1.02 2.87 -16.80
N ASP A 15 -0.41 3.08 -17.97
CA ASP A 15 0.31 4.31 -18.26
C ASP A 15 -0.59 5.55 -18.20
N GLU A 16 -1.82 5.46 -18.70
CA GLU A 16 -2.81 6.54 -18.59
C GLU A 16 -3.22 6.79 -17.14
N PHE A 17 -3.35 5.72 -16.35
CA PHE A 17 -3.66 5.82 -14.93
C PHE A 17 -2.52 6.52 -14.17
N LEU A 18 -1.26 6.21 -14.48
CA LEU A 18 -0.07 6.79 -13.83
C LEU A 18 0.19 8.25 -14.18
N ARG A 19 -0.25 8.70 -15.36
CA ARG A 19 -0.10 10.12 -15.78
C ARG A 19 -0.95 11.07 -14.95
N ILE A 20 -1.99 10.60 -14.28
CA ILE A 20 -2.85 11.42 -13.44
C ILE A 20 -2.20 11.55 -12.06
N HIS A 21 -1.61 12.70 -11.75
CA HIS A 21 -0.88 12.93 -10.49
C HIS A 21 -1.69 12.71 -9.20
N LYS A 22 -3.02 12.79 -9.30
CA LYS A 22 -3.93 12.53 -8.16
C LYS A 22 -4.17 11.03 -7.94
N ASN A 23 -3.89 10.19 -8.92
CA ASN A 23 -4.05 8.75 -8.78
C ASN A 23 -2.92 8.22 -7.90
N ARG A 24 -3.31 7.43 -6.90
CA ARG A 24 -2.40 6.69 -6.03
C ARG A 24 -2.66 5.22 -6.23
N TYR A 25 -1.58 4.45 -6.26
CA TYR A 25 -1.65 3.01 -6.32
C TYR A 25 -0.47 2.40 -5.56
N GLN A 26 -0.68 1.18 -5.09
CA GLN A 26 0.37 0.30 -4.62
C GLN A 26 0.05 -1.13 -5.05
N THR A 27 1.07 -1.84 -5.53
CA THR A 27 0.96 -3.23 -5.94
C THR A 27 1.75 -4.13 -4.99
N PHE A 28 1.23 -5.32 -4.74
CA PHE A 28 1.90 -6.39 -4.02
C PHE A 28 1.81 -7.71 -4.80
N GLY A 29 2.77 -8.61 -4.54
CA GLY A 29 2.64 -10.01 -4.96
C GLY A 29 1.44 -10.68 -4.29
N GLU A 30 0.98 -11.80 -4.85
CA GLU A 30 -0.21 -12.53 -4.34
C GLU A 30 0.00 -13.08 -2.94
N ASP A 31 1.23 -13.46 -2.60
CA ASP A 31 1.59 -13.99 -1.28
C ASP A 31 1.87 -12.91 -0.22
N ASN A 32 1.46 -11.66 -0.48
CA ASN A 32 1.73 -10.56 0.44
C ASN A 32 0.65 -10.44 1.52
N ASP A 33 1.08 -10.17 2.74
CA ASP A 33 0.21 -9.90 3.89
C ASP A 33 -0.24 -8.43 3.95
N ALA A 34 -0.36 -7.73 2.82
CA ALA A 34 -0.78 -6.32 2.78
C ALA A 34 -2.26 -6.13 3.13
N VAL A 35 -3.11 -7.11 2.81
CA VAL A 35 -4.56 -7.01 3.00
C VAL A 35 -5.02 -7.98 4.10
N PRO A 36 -5.79 -7.50 5.09
CA PRO A 36 -6.42 -8.36 6.09
C PRO A 36 -7.25 -9.49 5.45
N ARG A 37 -7.08 -10.72 5.95
CA ARG A 37 -7.83 -11.90 5.46
C ARG A 37 -9.34 -11.69 5.49
N LYS A 38 -9.86 -10.96 6.49
CA LYS A 38 -11.29 -10.67 6.65
C LYS A 38 -11.85 -9.89 5.46
N ILE A 39 -11.12 -8.92 4.93
CA ILE A 39 -11.50 -8.17 3.73
C ILE A 39 -11.55 -9.11 2.52
N LEU A 40 -10.52 -9.95 2.35
CA LEU A 40 -10.47 -10.93 1.26
C LEU A 40 -11.63 -11.94 1.35
N THR A 41 -11.94 -12.43 2.55
CA THR A 41 -13.06 -13.35 2.79
C THR A 41 -14.41 -12.72 2.48
N ARG A 42 -14.64 -11.43 2.82
CA ARG A 42 -15.87 -10.72 2.44
C ARG A 42 -16.05 -10.70 0.94
N ILE A 43 -15.00 -10.35 0.20
CA ILE A 43 -15.06 -10.21 -1.26
C ILE A 43 -15.33 -11.56 -1.91
N GLY A 44 -14.79 -12.65 -1.34
CA GLY A 44 -15.20 -14.02 -1.66
C GLY A 44 -14.88 -14.45 -3.10
N LYS A 45 -13.99 -13.71 -3.78
CA LYS A 45 -13.55 -13.99 -5.15
C LYS A 45 -12.03 -14.12 -5.16
N GLU A 46 -11.52 -15.15 -5.84
CA GLU A 46 -10.09 -15.33 -6.03
C GLU A 46 -9.46 -14.19 -6.83
N LYS A 47 -10.19 -13.68 -7.84
CA LYS A 47 -9.80 -12.56 -8.69
C LYS A 47 -10.96 -11.59 -8.87
N PHE A 48 -10.66 -10.30 -8.81
CA PHE A 48 -11.63 -9.21 -8.94
C PHE A 48 -10.91 -7.90 -9.28
N LYS A 49 -11.66 -6.94 -9.82
CA LYS A 49 -11.15 -5.62 -10.20
C LYS A 49 -11.97 -4.52 -9.54
N ASP A 50 -11.29 -3.53 -9.00
CA ASP A 50 -11.83 -2.27 -8.50
C ASP A 50 -12.97 -2.47 -7.47
N GLU A 51 -12.84 -3.45 -6.58
CA GLU A 51 -13.81 -3.65 -5.50
C GLU A 51 -13.63 -2.55 -4.46
N ALA A 52 -14.69 -1.78 -4.24
CA ALA A 52 -14.67 -0.72 -3.24
C ALA A 52 -14.67 -1.31 -1.82
N LEU A 53 -13.79 -0.79 -0.98
CA LEU A 53 -13.75 -1.09 0.44
C LEU A 53 -14.72 -0.17 1.21
N THR A 54 -15.37 -0.71 2.24
CA THR A 54 -16.14 0.14 3.18
C THR A 54 -15.21 0.99 4.04
N ILE A 55 -15.73 2.03 4.70
CA ILE A 55 -14.92 2.88 5.57
C ILE A 55 -14.26 2.04 6.69
N GLU A 56 -14.99 1.08 7.26
CA GLU A 56 -14.48 0.16 8.28
C GLU A 56 -13.34 -0.70 7.75
N GLU A 57 -13.45 -1.16 6.50
CA GLU A 57 -12.39 -1.94 5.84
C GLU A 57 -11.17 -1.08 5.52
N VAL A 58 -11.36 0.18 5.13
CA VAL A 58 -10.25 1.12 4.93
C VAL A 58 -9.52 1.39 6.25
N LEU A 59 -10.26 1.55 7.35
CA LEU A 59 -9.67 1.67 8.69
C LEU A 59 -8.91 0.40 9.10
N GLU A 60 -9.50 -0.78 8.85
CA GLU A 60 -8.87 -2.07 9.14
C GLU A 60 -7.58 -2.25 8.32
N LEU A 61 -7.62 -1.95 7.02
CA LEU A 61 -6.46 -1.98 6.13
C LEU A 61 -5.37 -0.99 6.58
N LYS A 62 -5.74 0.26 6.89
CA LYS A 62 -4.82 1.28 7.39
C LYS A 62 -4.10 0.81 8.65
N GLN A 63 -4.86 0.33 9.64
CA GLN A 63 -4.30 -0.15 10.91
C GLN A 63 -3.40 -1.37 10.71
N HIS A 64 -3.80 -2.28 9.81
CA HIS A 64 -3.03 -3.47 9.49
C HIS A 64 -1.66 -3.13 8.89
N VAL A 65 -1.61 -2.26 7.87
CA VAL A 65 -0.33 -1.83 7.29
C VAL A 65 0.49 -0.96 8.25
N GLU A 66 -0.15 -0.16 9.11
CA GLU A 66 0.53 0.59 10.17
C GLU A 66 1.25 -0.35 11.14
N ASN A 67 0.60 -1.43 11.57
CA ASN A 67 1.20 -2.44 12.44
C ASN A 67 2.37 -3.15 11.75
N LYS A 68 2.24 -3.48 10.46
CA LYS A 68 3.32 -4.07 9.67
C LYS A 68 4.54 -3.16 9.56
N ILE A 69 4.33 -1.86 9.36
CA ILE A 69 5.42 -0.87 9.38
C ILE A 69 6.12 -0.88 10.74
N LYS A 70 5.37 -0.83 11.85
CA LYS A 70 5.93 -0.86 13.21
C LYS A 70 6.75 -2.15 13.46
N GLU A 71 6.23 -3.30 13.06
CA GLU A 71 6.94 -4.59 13.14
C GLU A 71 8.28 -4.54 12.41
N LEU A 72 8.30 -4.05 11.17
CA LEU A 72 9.51 -3.97 10.34
C LEU A 72 10.51 -2.92 10.85
N LEU A 73 10.03 -1.81 11.39
CA LEU A 73 10.88 -0.78 12.00
C LEU A 73 11.53 -1.28 13.29
N SER A 74 10.87 -2.16 14.06
CA SER A 74 11.42 -2.69 15.31
C SER A 74 12.68 -3.55 15.14
N THR A 75 12.86 -4.13 13.95
CA THR A 75 14.01 -4.96 13.60
C THR A 75 15.02 -4.23 12.73
N ARG A 76 14.82 -2.92 12.50
CA ARG A 76 15.66 -2.08 11.67
C ARG A 76 16.94 -1.71 12.41
N VAL A 77 18.06 -1.70 11.69
CA VAL A 77 19.34 -1.18 12.20
C VAL A 77 19.57 0.25 11.71
N PHE A 78 20.29 1.02 12.51
CA PHE A 78 20.65 2.39 12.12
C PHE A 78 21.44 2.42 10.82
N GLU A 79 21.01 3.27 9.90
CA GLU A 79 21.62 3.45 8.60
C GLU A 79 21.80 4.95 8.29
N PRO A 80 23.04 5.43 8.11
CA PRO A 80 23.29 6.84 7.85
C PRO A 80 23.05 7.27 6.39
N ASN A 81 22.97 6.32 5.45
CA ASN A 81 22.82 6.61 4.02
C ASN A 81 21.36 6.40 3.59
N GLU A 82 20.52 7.33 3.98
CA GLU A 82 19.08 7.31 3.68
C GLU A 82 18.82 7.92 2.30
N ARG A 83 18.01 7.27 1.47
CA ARG A 83 17.72 7.71 0.09
C ARG A 83 16.29 8.20 -0.11
N THR A 84 15.36 7.62 0.65
CA THR A 84 13.94 7.99 0.64
C THR A 84 13.55 8.41 2.05
N GLU A 85 13.02 9.60 2.25
CA GLU A 85 12.48 10.01 3.56
C GLU A 85 10.96 9.84 3.56
N ILE A 86 10.43 9.17 4.58
CA ILE A 86 8.98 9.10 4.86
C ILE A 86 8.67 9.78 6.19
N GLU A 87 7.47 10.37 6.29
CA GLU A 87 6.94 10.89 7.55
C GLU A 87 5.86 9.93 8.06
N PHE A 88 6.16 9.18 9.12
CA PHE A 88 5.29 8.16 9.68
C PHE A 88 5.07 8.42 11.16
N LEU A 89 3.80 8.60 11.55
CA LEU A 89 3.39 8.89 12.94
C LEU A 89 4.14 10.07 13.58
N GLY A 90 4.43 11.10 12.80
CA GLY A 90 5.16 12.30 13.25
C GLY A 90 6.68 12.14 13.33
N HIS A 91 7.21 11.00 12.90
CA HIS A 91 8.65 10.74 12.83
C HIS A 91 9.13 10.72 11.38
N LYS A 92 10.28 11.35 11.13
CA LYS A 92 11.02 11.21 9.89
C LYS A 92 11.83 9.92 9.94
N ILE A 93 11.64 9.09 8.92
CA ILE A 93 12.35 7.81 8.78
C ILE A 93 12.96 7.81 7.39
N GLY A 94 14.27 7.77 7.31
CA GLY A 94 14.92 7.56 6.03
C GLY A 94 15.13 6.09 5.74
N LEU A 95 14.80 5.68 4.52
CA LEU A 95 14.83 4.33 4.00
C LEU A 95 15.90 4.22 2.91
N ASN A 96 16.55 3.07 2.85
CA ASN A 96 17.48 2.69 1.79
C ASN A 96 17.14 1.29 1.26
N GLY A 97 16.20 1.25 0.33
CA GLY A 97 15.78 0.02 -0.34
C GLY A 97 16.73 -0.51 -1.42
N THR A 98 17.95 0.03 -1.53
CA THR A 98 18.90 -0.40 -2.57
C THR A 98 19.60 -1.71 -2.19
N PRO A 99 20.24 -2.41 -3.14
CA PRO A 99 21.04 -3.60 -2.83
C PRO A 99 22.20 -3.35 -1.85
N PHE A 100 22.58 -2.07 -1.66
CA PHE A 100 23.62 -1.65 -0.72
C PHE A 100 23.07 -1.15 0.62
N GLY A 101 21.75 -1.14 0.78
CA GLY A 101 21.10 -0.78 2.04
C GLY A 101 21.34 -1.82 3.12
N LYS A 102 21.42 -1.37 4.38
CA LYS A 102 21.58 -2.30 5.52
C LYS A 102 20.29 -3.01 5.88
N ASN A 103 19.16 -2.40 5.53
CA ASN A 103 17.84 -2.83 5.96
C ASN A 103 17.05 -3.42 4.78
N ILE A 104 17.06 -4.76 4.67
CA ILE A 104 16.35 -5.48 3.61
C ILE A 104 14.85 -5.19 3.58
N GLN A 105 14.28 -4.81 4.73
CA GLN A 105 12.86 -4.50 4.87
C GLN A 105 12.47 -3.11 4.34
N ASP A 106 13.41 -2.22 4.01
CA ASP A 106 13.10 -0.82 3.69
C ASP A 106 12.18 -0.67 2.46
N ASN A 107 12.33 -1.53 1.44
CA ASN A 107 11.39 -1.57 0.30
C ASN A 107 9.96 -1.97 0.72
N ARG A 108 9.86 -2.88 1.68
CA ARG A 108 8.57 -3.35 2.20
C ARG A 108 7.92 -2.31 3.10
N ILE A 109 8.72 -1.58 3.89
CA ILE A 109 8.28 -0.41 4.64
C ILE A 109 7.73 0.66 3.69
N ASP A 110 8.47 1.01 2.63
CA ASP A 110 8.01 2.01 1.64
C ASP A 110 6.69 1.58 0.98
N SER A 111 6.57 0.30 0.61
CA SER A 111 5.34 -0.24 0.00
C SER A 111 4.14 -0.16 0.95
N PHE A 112 4.30 -0.57 2.21
CA PHE A 112 3.22 -0.44 3.20
C PHE A 112 2.90 1.02 3.53
N TYR A 113 3.91 1.90 3.55
CA TYR A 113 3.71 3.32 3.77
C TYR A 113 2.89 3.97 2.66
N ARG A 114 3.12 3.60 1.40
CA ARG A 114 2.28 4.06 0.27
C ARG A 114 0.82 3.64 0.43
N THR A 115 0.57 2.39 0.84
CA THR A 115 -0.79 1.91 1.14
C THR A 115 -1.41 2.66 2.33
N TYR A 116 -0.63 2.92 3.37
CA TYR A 116 -1.06 3.72 4.52
C TYR A 116 -1.53 5.11 4.08
N LYS A 117 -0.74 5.78 3.22
CA LYS A 117 -1.07 7.10 2.67
C LYS A 117 -2.31 7.07 1.77
N ILE A 118 -2.49 6.03 0.95
CA ILE A 118 -3.72 5.84 0.17
C ILE A 118 -4.93 5.80 1.09
N CYS A 119 -4.89 4.98 2.14
CA CYS A 119 -6.00 4.87 3.08
C CYS A 119 -6.25 6.18 3.83
N GLU A 120 -5.19 6.86 4.28
CA GLU A 120 -5.30 8.14 4.97
C GLU A 120 -5.92 9.23 4.11
N GLU A 121 -5.44 9.41 2.87
CA GLU A 121 -6.00 10.37 1.91
C GLU A 121 -7.47 10.04 1.61
N CYS A 122 -7.79 8.75 1.41
CA CYS A 122 -9.17 8.32 1.14
C CYS A 122 -10.12 8.59 2.31
N LEU A 123 -9.69 8.34 3.54
CA LEU A 123 -10.48 8.63 4.75
C LEU A 123 -10.69 10.14 4.94
N GLN A 124 -9.64 10.95 4.72
CA GLN A 124 -9.71 12.42 4.84
C GLN A 124 -10.66 13.04 3.81
N GLU A 125 -10.64 12.52 2.58
CA GLU A 125 -11.48 13.01 1.48
C GLU A 125 -12.86 12.34 1.42
N ASN A 126 -13.17 11.41 2.33
CA ASN A 126 -14.39 10.59 2.33
C ASN A 126 -14.64 9.89 0.97
N LYS A 127 -13.59 9.29 0.40
CA LYS A 127 -13.64 8.53 -0.85
C LYS A 127 -13.26 7.05 -0.61
N PRO A 128 -13.76 6.11 -1.42
CA PRO A 128 -13.40 4.70 -1.27
C PRO A 128 -11.92 4.43 -1.60
N VAL A 129 -11.39 3.37 -1.01
CA VAL A 129 -10.21 2.66 -1.52
C VAL A 129 -10.72 1.51 -2.37
N TYR A 130 -10.05 1.24 -3.49
CA TYR A 130 -10.37 0.13 -4.36
C TYR A 130 -9.29 -0.95 -4.27
N LEU A 131 -9.73 -2.20 -4.25
CA LEU A 131 -8.90 -3.39 -4.21
C LEU A 131 -9.11 -4.22 -5.48
N SER A 132 -8.02 -4.71 -6.06
CA SER A 132 -8.06 -5.65 -7.18
C SER A 132 -7.10 -6.81 -6.92
N ILE A 133 -7.49 -8.02 -7.35
CA ILE A 133 -6.61 -9.18 -7.46
C ILE A 133 -6.66 -9.69 -8.91
N THR A 134 -5.57 -9.52 -9.66
CA THR A 134 -5.47 -9.77 -11.12
C THR A 134 -4.15 -10.45 -11.48
N GLU A 135 -4.09 -11.21 -12.58
CA GLU A 135 -2.88 -11.93 -12.99
C GLU A 135 -1.74 -11.01 -13.47
N GLU A 136 -2.05 -9.84 -14.04
CA GLU A 136 -1.08 -8.86 -14.55
C GLU A 136 -1.44 -7.42 -14.13
N ASN A 137 -0.56 -6.44 -14.44
CA ASN A 137 -0.76 -4.99 -14.23
C ASN A 137 -1.81 -4.42 -15.21
N ASP A 138 -2.89 -5.18 -15.45
CA ASP A 138 -4.03 -4.88 -16.32
C ASP A 138 -4.64 -3.52 -16.06
#